data_AF-A0A368YHQ2-F1
#
_entry.id   AF-A0A368YHQ2-F1
#
_cell.length_a   1.000
_cell.length_b   1.000
_cell.length_c   1.000
_cell.angle_alpha   90.00
_cell.angle_beta   90.00
_cell.angle_gamma   90.00
#
_symmetry.space_group_name_H-M   'P 1'
#
loop_
_entity.id
_entity.type
_entity.pdbx_description
1 polymer ?
#
loop_
_entity_poly.entity_id
_entity_poly.type
_entity_poly.pdbx_seq_one_letter_code
_entity_poly.pdbx_strand_id
1 'polypeptide(L)'
;MKSFWLATGLFFVIANSAYASETFDWPSQLQKSLTTFESGLGSSAKCERAGHTISFEKVDQNTTIEPDLFKPVYTEYNPFADQDDLSVDNTPGYYTVEGVATTKCEIGRQATANAYALNDRIFRIQLTFDRCESRDERPHGGTLLTEPIVYATCDGVDLKEQDFDAALYEAIKARNKYGYKKNGDQGYFDREWSGNKSVEYQAAEVRYVFDFNCNGRFEVEKLMRNPLFSDEARGVKCLIDIENSDLAHWTATAMYEVLKPGVMSDDIVGQYVSNRLFIDVPTEQKVIQSMQAELQLRIDEIKRQIAERVAEHETKEDAVSNILGGK
;
A
#
# COMPACT_ATOMS: atom_id res chain seq x y z
N MET A 1 -46.38 -2.37 -50.52
CA MET A 1 -45.10 -3.00 -50.13
C MET A 1 -43.99 -1.97 -50.24
N LYS A 2 -43.45 -1.52 -49.11
CA LYS A 2 -42.05 -1.12 -48.90
C LYS A 2 -41.92 -0.65 -47.45
N SER A 3 -41.46 -1.59 -46.63
CA SER A 3 -41.04 -1.40 -45.25
C SER A 3 -39.74 -0.59 -45.24
N PHE A 4 -39.64 0.43 -44.40
CA PHE A 4 -38.36 1.05 -44.03
C PHE A 4 -38.27 1.06 -42.51
N TRP A 5 -37.49 0.12 -41.98
CA TRP A 5 -37.04 0.13 -40.60
C TRP A 5 -35.90 1.14 -40.49
N LEU A 6 -36.10 2.19 -39.68
CA LEU A 6 -35.01 3.03 -39.18
C LEU A 6 -34.49 2.37 -37.90
N ALA A 7 -33.47 1.53 -38.06
CA ALA A 7 -32.60 1.13 -36.96
C ALA A 7 -31.57 2.26 -36.77
N THR A 8 -31.91 3.25 -35.94
CA THR A 8 -30.92 4.21 -35.45
C THR A 8 -30.11 3.49 -34.39
N GLY A 9 -28.94 2.97 -34.80
CA GLY A 9 -27.98 2.35 -33.91
C GLY A 9 -27.54 3.36 -32.85
N LEU A 10 -27.88 3.06 -31.59
CA LEU A 10 -27.13 3.56 -30.46
C LEU A 10 -25.70 3.02 -30.59
N PHE A 11 -24.79 3.86 -31.08
CA PHE A 11 -23.38 3.70 -30.76
C PHE A 11 -23.23 3.98 -29.25
N PHE A 12 -23.31 2.93 -28.45
CA PHE A 12 -22.69 2.97 -27.13
C PHE A 12 -21.20 3.12 -27.37
N VAL A 13 -20.70 4.35 -27.23
CA VAL A 13 -19.28 4.58 -27.00
C VAL A 13 -18.99 3.92 -25.66
N ILE A 14 -18.47 2.70 -25.69
CA ILE A 14 -17.77 2.13 -24.55
C ILE A 14 -16.53 2.99 -24.42
N ALA A 15 -16.63 4.08 -23.64
CA ALA A 15 -15.46 4.81 -23.21
C ALA A 15 -14.56 3.80 -22.51
N ASN A 16 -13.38 3.54 -23.08
CA ASN A 16 -12.36 2.71 -22.46
C ASN A 16 -12.13 3.25 -21.04
N SER A 17 -12.47 2.45 -20.03
CA SER A 17 -12.33 2.81 -18.62
C SER A 17 -10.88 3.18 -18.23
N ALA A 18 -9.89 2.83 -19.05
CA ALA A 18 -8.49 3.23 -18.89
C ALA A 18 -8.28 4.74 -19.03
N TYR A 19 -9.03 5.39 -19.94
CA TYR A 19 -8.94 6.85 -20.14
C TYR A 19 -9.47 7.62 -18.93
N ALA A 20 -10.44 7.05 -18.20
CA ALA A 20 -11.04 7.69 -17.03
C ALA A 20 -10.06 7.76 -15.86
N SER A 21 -9.22 6.75 -15.61
CA SER A 21 -8.24 6.79 -14.52
C SER A 21 -7.06 7.73 -14.78
N GLU A 22 -6.70 7.99 -16.03
CA GLU A 22 -5.59 8.89 -16.38
C GLU A 22 -6.01 10.36 -16.39
N THR A 23 -7.19 10.65 -16.97
CA THR A 23 -7.70 12.02 -17.15
C THR A 23 -8.39 12.57 -15.91
N PHE A 24 -8.64 11.73 -14.91
CA PHE A 24 -9.22 12.16 -13.65
C PHE A 24 -8.21 13.03 -12.88
N ASP A 25 -8.66 14.22 -12.48
CA ASP A 25 -7.85 15.16 -11.71
C ASP A 25 -7.78 14.68 -10.25
N TRP A 26 -6.91 13.71 -9.99
CA TRP A 26 -6.67 13.11 -8.68
C TRP A 26 -6.24 14.11 -7.61
N PRO A 27 -5.28 15.02 -7.86
CA PRO A 27 -4.89 16.01 -6.86
C PRO A 27 -6.07 16.88 -6.42
N SER A 28 -6.96 17.28 -7.34
CA SER A 28 -8.13 18.09 -6.99
C SER A 28 -9.16 17.36 -6.12
N GLN A 29 -9.05 16.05 -5.93
CA GLN A 29 -9.97 15.30 -5.06
C GLN A 29 -9.55 15.34 -3.59
N LEU A 30 -8.32 15.74 -3.28
CA LEU A 30 -7.94 16.01 -1.90
C LEU A 30 -8.88 17.07 -1.31
N GLN A 31 -9.19 16.92 -0.02
CA GLN A 31 -10.14 17.72 0.75
C GLN A 31 -11.62 17.67 0.30
N LYS A 32 -11.95 16.94 -0.78
CA LYS A 32 -13.35 16.67 -1.16
C LYS A 32 -13.93 15.50 -0.33
N SER A 33 -15.24 15.35 -0.37
CA SER A 33 -15.92 14.21 0.26
C SER A 33 -15.78 12.92 -0.51
N LEU A 34 -15.87 11.79 0.19
CA LEU A 34 -15.87 10.46 -0.42
C LEU A 34 -17.02 10.31 -1.41
N THR A 35 -18.19 10.87 -1.08
CA THR A 35 -19.34 10.86 -1.98
C THR A 35 -19.07 11.64 -3.28
N THR A 36 -18.40 12.80 -3.19
CA THR A 36 -18.04 13.58 -4.38
C THR A 36 -17.01 12.82 -5.22
N PHE A 37 -16.02 12.22 -4.57
CA PHE A 37 -15.00 11.39 -5.21
C PHE A 37 -15.59 10.21 -5.98
N GLU A 38 -16.44 9.41 -5.34
CA GLU A 38 -17.13 8.28 -5.96
C GLU A 38 -18.00 8.72 -7.14
N SER A 39 -18.73 9.82 -7.00
CA SER A 39 -19.55 10.36 -8.09
C SER A 39 -18.70 10.82 -9.28
N GLY A 40 -17.49 11.34 -9.01
CA GLY A 40 -16.54 11.78 -10.03
C GLY A 40 -15.94 10.63 -10.83
N LEU A 41 -15.77 9.45 -10.23
CA LEU A 41 -15.33 8.24 -10.94
C LEU A 41 -16.40 7.65 -11.87
N GLY A 42 -17.66 8.06 -11.68
CA GLY A 42 -18.79 7.66 -12.53
C GLY A 42 -19.23 6.20 -12.33
N SER A 43 -20.16 5.76 -13.18
CA SER A 43 -20.81 4.44 -13.05
C SER A 43 -19.91 3.24 -13.37
N SER A 44 -18.70 3.47 -13.88
CA SER A 44 -17.70 2.44 -14.16
C SER A 44 -16.92 1.99 -12.91
N ALA A 45 -17.02 2.74 -11.81
CA ALA A 45 -16.36 2.40 -10.56
C ALA A 45 -17.30 1.64 -9.62
N LYS A 46 -16.78 0.59 -8.99
CA LYS A 46 -17.45 -0.11 -7.88
C LYS A 46 -16.73 0.22 -6.59
N CYS A 47 -17.43 0.93 -5.70
CA CYS A 47 -16.82 1.44 -4.47
C CYS A 47 -17.40 0.77 -3.23
N GLU A 48 -16.51 0.40 -2.32
CA GLU A 48 -16.84 -0.15 -1.01
C GLU A 48 -16.25 0.75 0.08
N ARG A 49 -17.06 1.09 1.08
CA ARG A 49 -16.65 1.92 2.21
C ARG A 49 -16.42 1.08 3.45
N ALA A 50 -15.39 1.41 4.22
CA ALA A 50 -15.11 0.81 5.51
C ALA A 50 -14.56 1.84 6.50
N GLY A 51 -14.48 1.47 7.78
CA GLY A 51 -13.67 2.20 8.74
C GLY A 51 -12.19 1.86 8.58
N HIS A 52 -11.28 2.78 8.89
CA HIS A 52 -9.86 2.45 8.94
C HIS A 52 -9.54 1.69 10.22
N THR A 53 -8.87 0.53 10.08
CA THR A 53 -8.49 -0.31 11.21
C THR A 53 -7.00 -0.62 11.18
N ILE A 54 -6.36 -0.48 12.33
CA ILE A 54 -4.99 -0.92 12.58
C ILE A 54 -5.05 -2.29 13.24
N SER A 55 -4.39 -3.27 12.63
CA SER A 55 -4.17 -4.59 13.22
C SER A 55 -2.79 -4.68 13.84
N PHE A 56 -2.66 -5.40 14.96
CA PHE A 56 -1.37 -5.76 15.54
C PHE A 56 -1.42 -7.23 15.97
N GLU A 57 -0.35 -7.97 15.65
CA GLU A 57 -0.33 -9.42 15.81
C GLU A 57 0.29 -9.85 17.13
N LYS A 58 1.27 -9.10 17.62
CA LYS A 58 2.09 -9.46 18.78
C LYS A 58 2.43 -8.23 19.61
N VAL A 59 2.33 -8.36 20.93
CA VAL A 59 2.71 -7.33 21.90
C VAL A 59 3.60 -7.94 22.99
N ASP A 60 4.65 -7.24 23.36
CA ASP A 60 5.56 -7.55 24.45
C ASP A 60 5.96 -6.26 25.18
N GLN A 61 6.88 -6.34 26.15
CA GLN A 61 7.35 -5.16 26.89
C GLN A 61 8.09 -4.14 26.01
N ASN A 62 8.73 -4.59 24.92
CA ASN A 62 9.51 -3.76 23.99
C ASN A 62 8.67 -3.14 22.88
N THR A 63 7.38 -3.45 22.82
CA THR A 63 6.48 -2.91 21.80
C THR A 63 6.40 -1.38 21.88
N THR A 64 6.58 -0.71 20.75
CA THR A 64 6.55 0.74 20.61
C THR A 64 5.47 1.18 19.62
N ILE A 65 5.07 2.45 19.74
CA ILE A 65 4.17 3.10 18.79
C ILE A 65 4.96 4.07 17.90
N GLU A 66 4.90 3.84 16.59
CA GLU A 66 5.54 4.65 15.56
C GLU A 66 4.52 5.63 14.92
N PRO A 67 4.98 6.77 14.37
CA PRO A 67 4.13 7.70 13.66
C PRO A 67 3.79 7.18 12.24
N ASP A 68 2.98 6.12 12.16
CA ASP A 68 2.57 5.43 10.92
C ASP A 68 1.06 5.21 10.86
N LEU A 69 0.41 5.52 9.74
CA LEU A 69 -1.05 5.37 9.59
C LEU A 69 -1.52 3.91 9.49
N PHE A 70 -0.69 3.03 8.94
CA PHE A 70 -1.04 1.67 8.56
C PHE A 70 -0.44 0.64 9.51
N LYS A 71 0.80 0.85 9.97
CA LYS A 71 1.54 -0.06 10.85
C LYS A 71 2.20 0.67 12.03
N PRO A 72 1.43 1.37 12.88
CA PRO A 72 2.00 2.11 14.00
C PRO A 72 2.49 1.23 15.16
N VAL A 73 2.07 -0.03 15.27
CA VAL A 73 2.52 -0.91 16.37
C VAL A 73 3.74 -1.69 15.91
N TYR A 74 4.89 -1.43 16.51
CA TYR A 74 6.13 -2.14 16.24
C TYR A 74 6.55 -2.96 17.44
N THR A 75 6.80 -4.25 17.21
CA THR A 75 7.31 -5.17 18.22
C THR A 75 8.61 -5.75 17.68
N GLU A 76 9.71 -5.57 18.41
CA GLU A 76 11.00 -6.10 17.97
C GLU A 76 10.91 -7.63 17.86
N TYR A 77 11.24 -8.14 16.67
CA TYR A 77 11.15 -9.57 16.40
C TYR A 77 12.21 -10.33 17.21
N ASN A 78 11.76 -11.08 18.22
CA ASN A 78 12.58 -12.06 18.91
C ASN A 78 12.36 -13.46 18.30
N PRO A 79 13.30 -13.98 17.47
CA PRO A 79 13.18 -15.30 16.85
C PRO A 79 13.23 -16.48 17.83
N PHE A 80 13.56 -16.23 19.09
CA PHE A 80 13.72 -17.26 20.13
C PHE A 80 12.58 -17.26 21.16
N ALA A 81 11.54 -16.44 20.96
CA ALA A 81 10.37 -16.49 21.81
C ALA A 81 9.61 -17.79 21.55
N ASP A 82 9.54 -18.67 22.55
CA ASP A 82 8.74 -19.89 22.49
C ASP A 82 7.26 -19.54 22.35
N GLN A 83 6.48 -20.45 21.76
CA GLN A 83 5.05 -20.26 21.53
C GLN A 83 4.25 -20.08 22.85
N ASP A 84 4.83 -20.58 23.96
CA ASP A 84 4.30 -20.48 25.33
C ASP A 84 5.00 -19.38 26.17
N ASP A 85 5.71 -18.45 25.53
CA ASP A 85 6.36 -17.33 26.22
C ASP A 85 5.32 -16.38 26.85
N LEU A 86 5.20 -16.44 28.18
CA LEU A 86 4.27 -15.63 28.97
C LEU A 86 4.56 -14.12 28.89
N SER A 87 5.78 -13.74 28.49
CA SER A 87 6.19 -12.33 28.31
C SER A 87 5.65 -11.71 27.01
N VAL A 88 4.95 -12.51 26.20
CA VAL A 88 4.40 -12.13 24.92
C VAL A 88 2.88 -12.34 24.91
N ASP A 89 2.15 -11.39 24.35
CA ASP A 89 0.78 -11.60 23.89
C ASP A 89 0.75 -11.83 22.38
N ASN A 90 0.35 -13.03 21.96
CA ASN A 90 0.23 -13.42 20.55
C ASN A 90 -1.23 -13.31 20.06
N THR A 91 -2.12 -12.69 20.82
CA THR A 91 -3.53 -12.51 20.42
C THR A 91 -3.64 -11.36 19.42
N PRO A 92 -4.13 -11.60 18.19
CA PRO A 92 -4.33 -10.53 17.23
C PRO A 92 -5.32 -9.50 17.77
N GLY A 93 -4.90 -8.24 17.81
CA GLY A 93 -5.74 -7.12 18.22
C GLY A 93 -6.03 -6.17 17.07
N TYR A 94 -7.12 -5.42 17.21
CA TYR A 94 -7.54 -4.42 16.24
C TYR A 94 -7.94 -3.12 16.94
N TYR A 95 -7.61 -2.01 16.31
CA TYR A 95 -8.01 -0.67 16.71
C TYR A 95 -8.65 0.05 15.52
N THR A 96 -9.88 0.52 15.67
CA THR A 96 -10.56 1.31 14.64
C THR A 96 -10.26 2.78 14.86
N VAL A 97 -9.73 3.46 13.86
CA VAL A 97 -9.39 4.88 13.95
C VAL A 97 -10.65 5.72 13.80
N GLU A 98 -11.04 6.41 14.86
CA GLU A 98 -12.26 7.21 14.87
C GLU A 98 -12.20 8.36 13.85
N GLY A 99 -13.32 8.59 13.16
CA GLY A 99 -13.46 9.66 12.18
C GLY A 99 -12.73 9.41 10.85
N VAL A 100 -11.98 8.31 10.72
CA VAL A 100 -11.31 7.92 9.47
C VAL A 100 -12.13 6.89 8.71
N ALA A 101 -12.63 7.29 7.55
CA ALA A 101 -13.31 6.43 6.61
C ALA A 101 -12.36 6.07 5.46
N THR A 102 -12.50 4.85 4.96
CA THR A 102 -11.80 4.37 3.77
C THR A 102 -12.81 4.07 2.67
N THR A 103 -12.40 4.23 1.43
CA THR A 103 -13.17 3.83 0.26
C THR A 103 -12.25 3.19 -0.74
N LYS A 104 -12.56 1.94 -1.10
CA LYS A 104 -11.88 1.21 -2.16
C LYS A 104 -12.78 1.19 -3.38
N CYS A 105 -12.33 1.79 -4.47
CA CYS A 105 -13.02 1.82 -5.75
C CYS A 105 -12.27 1.01 -6.80
N GLU A 106 -12.89 -0.03 -7.34
CA GLU A 106 -12.41 -0.75 -8.52
C GLU A 106 -12.87 -0.02 -9.78
N ILE A 107 -11.93 0.43 -10.60
CA ILE A 107 -12.18 1.21 -11.82
C ILE A 107 -12.00 0.29 -13.03
N GLY A 108 -13.12 -0.26 -13.51
CA GLY A 108 -13.10 -1.26 -14.57
C GLY A 108 -12.26 -2.49 -14.20
N ARG A 109 -11.34 -2.89 -15.09
CA ARG A 109 -10.37 -3.98 -14.88
C ARG A 109 -8.92 -3.47 -14.76
N GLN A 110 -8.74 -2.16 -14.61
CA GLN A 110 -7.46 -1.51 -14.90
C GLN A 110 -6.83 -0.86 -13.69
N ALA A 111 -7.62 -0.47 -12.69
CA ALA A 111 -7.07 0.17 -11.50
C ALA A 111 -7.97 0.01 -10.28
N THR A 112 -7.36 0.12 -9.12
CA THR A 112 -8.02 0.24 -7.82
C THR A 112 -7.59 1.56 -7.18
N ALA A 113 -8.54 2.38 -6.77
CA ALA A 113 -8.29 3.60 -6.01
C ALA A 113 -8.72 3.39 -4.55
N ASN A 114 -7.78 3.55 -3.62
CA ASN A 114 -8.03 3.56 -2.18
C ASN A 114 -7.96 4.99 -1.67
N ALA A 115 -9.08 5.55 -1.24
CA ALA A 115 -9.18 6.87 -0.64
C ALA A 115 -9.37 6.77 0.88
N TYR A 116 -8.73 7.67 1.61
CA TYR A 116 -8.83 7.80 3.06
C TYR A 116 -9.28 9.22 3.39
N ALA A 117 -10.29 9.33 4.25
CA ALA A 117 -10.89 10.60 4.61
C ALA A 117 -11.05 10.75 6.11
N LEU A 118 -10.71 11.93 6.64
CA LEU A 118 -10.96 12.34 8.01
C LEU A 118 -12.21 13.23 8.02
N ASN A 119 -13.26 12.83 8.74
CA ASN A 119 -14.53 13.56 8.80
C ASN A 119 -15.11 13.87 7.40
N ASP A 120 -15.08 12.88 6.51
CA ASP A 120 -15.49 12.97 5.10
C ASP A 120 -14.72 14.02 4.27
N ARG A 121 -13.44 14.25 4.59
CA ARG A 121 -12.50 14.98 3.73
C ARG A 121 -11.29 14.14 3.41
N ILE A 122 -11.10 13.87 2.12
CA ILE A 122 -10.04 13.00 1.63
C ILE A 122 -8.67 13.63 1.91
N PHE A 123 -7.80 12.90 2.59
CA PHE A 123 -6.42 13.31 2.82
C PHE A 123 -5.41 12.39 2.13
N ARG A 124 -5.82 11.22 1.66
CA ARG A 124 -4.94 10.31 0.92
C ARG A 124 -5.71 9.58 -0.15
N ILE A 125 -5.12 9.46 -1.33
CA ILE A 125 -5.60 8.60 -2.41
C ILE A 125 -4.42 7.79 -2.93
N GLN A 126 -4.58 6.48 -2.99
CA GLN A 126 -3.63 5.56 -3.62
C GLN A 126 -4.31 4.89 -4.81
N LEU A 127 -3.78 5.12 -6.00
CA LEU A 127 -4.18 4.46 -7.23
C LEU A 127 -3.18 3.36 -7.53
N THR A 128 -3.65 2.12 -7.64
CA THR A 128 -2.85 0.96 -8.05
C THR A 128 -3.40 0.45 -9.37
N PHE A 129 -2.55 0.32 -10.39
CA PHE A 129 -2.95 -0.22 -11.69
C PHE A 129 -2.95 -1.75 -11.65
N ASP A 130 -4.03 -2.37 -12.11
CA ASP A 130 -4.12 -3.83 -12.21
C ASP A 130 -3.29 -4.29 -13.41
N ARG A 131 -2.18 -4.97 -13.12
CA ARG A 131 -1.29 -5.59 -14.12
C ARG A 131 -1.51 -7.10 -14.19
N CYS A 132 -2.69 -7.57 -13.80
CA CYS A 132 -2.97 -8.99 -13.87
C CYS A 132 -3.21 -9.46 -15.31
N GLU A 133 -2.41 -10.40 -15.81
CA GLU A 133 -2.58 -10.95 -17.15
C GLU A 133 -3.85 -11.82 -17.24
N SER A 134 -4.03 -12.71 -16.27
CA SER A 134 -5.22 -13.56 -16.18
C SER A 134 -5.57 -13.84 -14.72
N ARG A 135 -6.87 -13.97 -14.41
CA ARG A 135 -7.33 -14.31 -13.06
C ARG A 135 -7.92 -15.72 -13.08
N ASP A 136 -7.26 -16.62 -12.36
CA ASP A 136 -7.74 -17.96 -12.12
C ASP A 136 -8.41 -18.04 -10.75
N GLU A 137 -9.64 -18.50 -10.75
CA GLU A 137 -10.36 -18.86 -9.53
C GLU A 137 -9.73 -20.11 -8.92
N ARG A 138 -9.02 -19.94 -7.80
CA ARG A 138 -8.43 -21.06 -7.06
C ARG A 138 -9.24 -21.31 -5.79
N PRO A 139 -9.66 -22.57 -5.53
CA PRO A 139 -10.25 -22.92 -4.25
C PRO A 139 -9.18 -22.89 -3.16
N HIS A 140 -9.46 -22.23 -2.04
CA HIS A 140 -8.60 -22.30 -0.86
C HIS A 140 -8.74 -23.68 -0.22
N GLY A 141 -7.67 -24.48 -0.32
CA GLY A 141 -7.59 -25.80 0.30
C GLY A 141 -7.27 -25.70 1.79
N GLY A 142 -8.27 -25.42 2.62
CA GLY A 142 -8.25 -25.64 4.06
C GLY A 142 -9.29 -26.70 4.42
N THR A 143 -8.87 -27.83 5.00
CA THR A 143 -9.65 -29.04 5.32
C THR A 143 -10.79 -28.86 6.34
N LEU A 144 -11.19 -27.63 6.66
CA LEU A 144 -12.13 -27.32 7.76
C LEU A 144 -13.35 -26.48 7.37
N LEU A 145 -13.50 -26.08 6.09
CA LEU A 145 -14.67 -25.33 5.64
C LEU A 145 -15.56 -26.19 4.73
N THR A 146 -16.88 -26.17 5.00
CA THR A 146 -17.91 -26.90 4.23
C THR A 146 -18.13 -26.37 2.82
N GLU A 147 -17.65 -25.15 2.53
CA GLU A 147 -17.64 -24.56 1.19
C GLU A 147 -16.23 -24.04 0.88
N PRO A 148 -15.64 -24.41 -0.28
CA PRO A 148 -14.34 -23.89 -0.65
C PRO A 148 -14.47 -22.38 -0.91
N ILE A 149 -13.71 -21.58 -0.16
CA ILE A 149 -13.56 -20.16 -0.46
C ILE A 149 -12.80 -20.09 -1.80
N VAL A 150 -13.52 -19.78 -2.86
CA VAL A 150 -12.95 -19.54 -4.19
C VAL A 150 -12.48 -18.09 -4.23
N TYR A 151 -11.20 -17.86 -4.48
CA TYR A 151 -10.64 -16.53 -4.65
C TYR A 151 -9.93 -16.41 -5.99
N ALA A 152 -10.09 -15.26 -6.63
CA ALA A 152 -9.42 -14.96 -7.90
C ALA A 152 -7.93 -14.68 -7.62
N THR A 153 -7.07 -15.64 -7.93
CA THR A 153 -5.62 -15.45 -7.96
C THR A 153 -5.19 -14.90 -9.30
N CYS A 154 -4.28 -13.94 -9.30
CA CYS A 154 -3.66 -13.50 -10.52
C CYS A 154 -2.63 -14.54 -11.00
N ASP A 155 -2.73 -14.95 -12.25
CA ASP A 155 -1.77 -15.76 -12.97
C ASP A 155 -1.11 -14.92 -14.08
N GLY A 156 0.21 -14.79 -14.00
CA GLY A 156 1.00 -13.90 -14.85
C GLY A 156 0.90 -12.41 -14.50
N VAL A 157 1.69 -11.60 -15.20
CA VAL A 157 1.68 -10.14 -15.10
C VAL A 157 1.69 -9.55 -16.51
N ASP A 158 0.72 -8.70 -16.80
CA ASP A 158 0.63 -8.00 -18.07
C ASP A 158 1.65 -6.87 -18.12
N LEU A 159 2.76 -7.13 -18.82
CA LEU A 159 3.83 -6.17 -19.09
C LEU A 159 3.62 -5.40 -20.40
N LYS A 160 2.43 -5.47 -21.00
CA LYS A 160 2.12 -4.64 -22.17
C LYS A 160 2.00 -3.20 -21.73
N GLU A 161 2.71 -2.34 -22.45
CA GLU A 161 2.61 -0.90 -22.32
C GLU A 161 1.17 -0.47 -22.67
N GLN A 162 0.58 0.31 -21.78
CA GLN A 162 -0.73 0.91 -21.95
C GLN A 162 -0.57 2.39 -22.30
N ASP A 163 -1.59 3.03 -22.88
CA ASP A 163 -1.51 4.43 -23.31
C ASP A 163 -1.09 5.39 -22.16
N PHE A 164 -1.54 5.11 -20.93
CA PHE A 164 -1.20 5.90 -19.75
C PHE A 164 0.26 5.74 -19.29
N ASP A 165 0.93 4.66 -19.69
CA ASP A 165 2.35 4.41 -19.35
C ASP A 165 3.25 5.42 -20.05
N ALA A 166 3.04 5.63 -21.36
CA ALA A 166 3.82 6.58 -22.15
C ALA A 166 3.63 8.03 -21.67
N ALA A 167 2.38 8.43 -21.39
CA ALA A 167 2.07 9.79 -20.91
C ALA A 167 2.71 10.08 -19.55
N LEU A 168 2.62 9.13 -18.61
CA LEU A 168 3.25 9.25 -17.30
C LEU A 168 4.78 9.21 -17.41
N TYR A 169 5.34 8.37 -18.29
CA TYR A 169 6.80 8.32 -18.49
C TYR A 169 7.35 9.65 -18.98
N GLU A 170 6.73 10.25 -19.99
CA GLU A 170 7.16 11.55 -20.51
C GLU A 170 7.03 12.66 -19.45
N ALA A 171 6.00 12.61 -18.60
CA ALA A 171 5.87 13.54 -17.48
C ALA A 171 7.03 13.38 -16.46
N ILE A 172 7.38 12.14 -16.10
CA ILE A 172 8.52 11.83 -15.22
C ILE A 172 9.83 12.33 -15.83
N LYS A 173 10.04 12.02 -17.12
CA LYS A 173 11.24 12.37 -17.86
C LYS A 173 11.41 13.89 -17.98
N ALA A 174 10.34 14.61 -18.31
CA ALA A 174 10.35 16.07 -18.44
C ALA A 174 10.74 16.80 -17.15
N ARG A 175 10.41 16.22 -15.98
CA ARG A 175 10.80 16.80 -14.68
C ARG A 175 12.29 16.65 -14.38
N ASN A 176 12.98 15.66 -14.95
CA ASN A 176 14.42 15.42 -14.79
C ASN A 176 14.89 15.44 -13.31
N LYS A 177 14.04 14.93 -12.39
CA LYS A 177 14.24 14.90 -10.94
C LYS A 177 14.16 13.49 -10.35
N TYR A 178 14.12 12.47 -11.19
CA TYR A 178 14.03 11.08 -10.76
C TYR A 178 15.34 10.67 -10.06
N GLY A 179 15.22 9.96 -8.93
CA GLY A 179 16.29 9.67 -7.96
C GLY A 179 17.37 8.69 -8.42
N TYR A 180 18.13 9.07 -9.44
CA TYR A 180 19.33 8.35 -9.87
C TYR A 180 20.60 9.07 -9.48
N LYS A 181 21.56 8.30 -9.01
CA LYS A 181 22.96 8.74 -9.03
C LYS A 181 23.38 8.94 -10.49
N LYS A 182 24.43 9.74 -10.71
CA LYS A 182 25.03 9.97 -12.05
C LYS A 182 25.35 8.70 -12.86
N ASN A 183 25.45 7.55 -12.20
CA ASN A 183 25.74 6.25 -12.83
C ASN A 183 24.48 5.45 -13.21
N GLY A 184 23.27 5.99 -12.99
CA GLY A 184 22.00 5.34 -13.33
C GLY A 184 21.42 4.41 -12.25
N ASP A 185 22.16 4.19 -11.15
CA ASP A 185 21.73 3.40 -10.00
C ASP A 185 20.70 4.14 -9.14
N GLN A 186 19.76 3.40 -8.56
CA GLN A 186 18.80 3.92 -7.60
C GLN A 186 19.53 4.51 -6.38
N GLY A 187 19.42 5.82 -6.22
CA GLY A 187 19.87 6.49 -5.02
C GLY A 187 18.72 6.57 -4.03
N TYR A 188 18.52 5.53 -3.21
CA TYR A 188 17.55 5.53 -2.09
C TYR A 188 17.70 6.71 -1.11
N PHE A 189 18.75 7.52 -1.24
CA PHE A 189 19.03 8.73 -0.45
C PHE A 189 19.51 9.90 -1.31
N ASP A 190 19.34 9.86 -2.63
CA ASP A 190 19.92 10.86 -3.54
C ASP A 190 19.10 12.14 -3.59
N ARG A 191 19.34 13.02 -2.59
CA ARG A 191 18.67 14.30 -2.29
C ARG A 191 18.38 15.24 -3.46
N GLU A 192 18.88 14.98 -4.67
CA GLU A 192 18.44 15.65 -5.89
C GLU A 192 16.94 15.41 -6.18
N TRP A 193 16.39 14.23 -5.83
CA TRP A 193 14.96 13.89 -5.92
C TRP A 193 14.01 14.73 -5.05
N SER A 194 14.31 14.88 -3.76
CA SER A 194 13.56 15.68 -2.78
C SER A 194 13.88 17.17 -2.88
N GLY A 195 14.86 17.53 -3.71
CA GLY A 195 15.26 18.90 -3.97
C GLY A 195 15.58 19.68 -2.70
N ASN A 196 16.52 19.23 -1.86
CA ASN A 196 17.03 19.99 -0.70
C ASN A 196 15.96 20.83 0.05
N LYS A 197 14.85 20.22 0.49
CA LYS A 197 13.89 20.90 1.38
C LYS A 197 13.93 20.28 2.78
N SER A 198 14.65 20.93 3.69
CA SER A 198 14.27 20.95 5.12
C SER A 198 13.06 21.91 5.26
N VAL A 199 12.08 21.78 6.15
CA VAL A 199 12.17 21.35 7.57
C VAL A 199 10.86 20.70 8.10
N GLU A 200 9.69 20.92 7.48
CA GLU A 200 8.40 20.61 8.15
C GLU A 200 7.90 19.16 7.96
N TYR A 201 7.97 18.63 6.74
CA TYR A 201 7.39 17.31 6.39
C TYR A 201 8.39 16.26 5.94
N GLN A 202 9.70 16.53 6.08
CA GLN A 202 10.77 15.67 5.57
C GLN A 202 10.67 14.21 6.05
N ALA A 203 10.34 14.00 7.33
CA ALA A 203 10.20 12.66 7.88
C ALA A 203 9.03 11.89 7.26
N ALA A 204 7.92 12.58 6.98
CA ALA A 204 6.76 11.99 6.31
C ALA A 204 7.08 11.68 4.85
N GLU A 205 7.74 12.59 4.14
CA GLU A 205 8.24 12.38 2.77
C GLU A 205 9.12 11.12 2.66
N VAL A 206 10.11 10.97 3.56
CA VAL A 206 10.98 9.80 3.60
C VAL A 206 10.15 8.52 3.83
N ARG A 207 9.21 8.56 4.78
CA ARG A 207 8.31 7.42 5.04
C ARG A 207 7.47 7.07 3.82
N TYR A 208 6.89 8.06 3.13
CA TYR A 208 6.08 7.81 1.95
C TYR A 208 6.87 7.14 0.85
N VAL A 209 8.14 7.50 0.66
CA VAL A 209 9.01 6.80 -0.31
C VAL A 209 9.21 5.33 0.07
N PHE A 210 9.39 5.03 1.36
CA PHE A 210 9.45 3.64 1.85
C PHE A 210 8.11 2.91 1.66
N ASP A 211 6.99 3.55 2.01
CA ASP A 211 5.63 3.01 1.90
C ASP A 211 5.20 2.80 0.44
N PHE A 212 5.72 3.61 -0.48
CA PHE A 212 5.44 3.54 -1.91
C PHE A 212 6.06 2.30 -2.57
N ASN A 213 6.92 1.59 -1.83
CA ASN A 213 7.31 0.22 -2.10
C ASN A 213 7.96 0.01 -3.49
N CYS A 214 8.81 0.96 -3.92
CA CYS A 214 9.81 0.69 -4.98
C CYS A 214 10.92 -0.28 -4.54
N ASN A 215 10.76 -0.89 -3.37
CA ASN A 215 11.44 -2.12 -3.02
C ASN A 215 10.69 -3.24 -3.73
N GLY A 216 11.36 -3.93 -4.66
CA GLY A 216 10.82 -5.02 -5.48
C GLY A 216 10.37 -6.27 -4.71
N ARG A 217 9.98 -6.13 -3.44
CA ARG A 217 9.82 -7.20 -2.48
C ARG A 217 8.39 -7.70 -2.29
N PHE A 218 7.38 -7.12 -2.92
CA PHE A 218 6.00 -7.64 -2.79
C PHE A 218 5.24 -7.78 -4.10
N GLU A 219 5.30 -6.79 -4.99
CA GLU A 219 4.71 -6.91 -6.34
C GLU A 219 5.71 -7.52 -7.33
N VAL A 220 6.99 -7.14 -7.24
CA VAL A 220 8.07 -7.76 -8.00
C VAL A 220 8.55 -9.08 -7.38
N GLU A 221 8.41 -9.35 -6.07
CA GLU A 221 8.68 -10.70 -5.54
C GLU A 221 7.68 -11.75 -6.06
N LYS A 222 6.44 -11.34 -6.38
CA LYS A 222 5.50 -12.21 -7.11
C LYS A 222 5.93 -12.44 -8.56
N LEU A 223 6.56 -11.45 -9.19
CA LEU A 223 7.22 -11.57 -10.50
C LEU A 223 8.49 -12.44 -10.46
N MET A 224 9.30 -12.34 -9.39
CA MET A 224 10.60 -13.00 -9.23
C MET A 224 10.52 -14.41 -8.63
N ARG A 225 9.40 -14.82 -8.01
CA ARG A 225 9.16 -16.23 -7.65
C ARG A 225 8.88 -17.13 -8.86
N ASN A 226 8.70 -16.55 -10.04
CA ASN A 226 8.67 -17.32 -11.28
C ASN A 226 10.13 -17.58 -11.70
N PRO A 227 10.58 -18.84 -11.82
CA PRO A 227 11.96 -19.18 -12.19
C PRO A 227 12.40 -18.68 -13.58
N LEU A 228 11.50 -18.05 -14.36
CA LEU A 228 11.83 -17.31 -15.58
C LEU A 228 12.37 -15.88 -15.35
N PHE A 229 12.29 -15.36 -14.12
CA PHE A 229 12.68 -13.99 -13.75
C PHE A 229 13.63 -13.96 -12.54
N SER A 230 14.38 -15.04 -12.29
CA SER A 230 15.50 -14.98 -11.33
C SER A 230 16.51 -13.92 -11.77
N ASP A 231 17.07 -13.21 -10.79
CA ASP A 231 17.93 -12.02 -10.84
C ASP A 231 19.11 -11.99 -11.86
N GLU A 232 19.33 -13.04 -12.64
CA GLU A 232 20.37 -13.12 -13.67
C GLU A 232 19.84 -12.91 -15.11
N ALA A 233 18.52 -12.88 -15.35
CA ALA A 233 17.99 -12.93 -16.72
C ALA A 233 17.34 -11.64 -17.27
N ARG A 234 16.78 -10.72 -16.47
CA ARG A 234 16.20 -9.44 -16.94
C ARG A 234 16.21 -8.37 -15.84
N GLY A 235 16.96 -7.28 -16.06
CA GLY A 235 17.02 -6.15 -15.13
C GLY A 235 15.69 -5.39 -15.10
N VAL A 236 15.05 -5.30 -13.94
CA VAL A 236 13.86 -4.45 -13.75
C VAL A 236 14.26 -3.28 -12.87
N LYS A 237 13.88 -2.06 -13.25
CA LYS A 237 14.29 -0.82 -12.61
C LYS A 237 13.09 0.01 -12.20
N CYS A 238 12.97 0.41 -10.93
CA CYS A 238 11.89 1.29 -10.45
C CYS A 238 12.30 2.77 -10.60
N LEU A 239 11.47 3.55 -11.27
CA LEU A 239 11.45 5.01 -11.33
C LEU A 239 10.42 5.51 -10.32
N ILE A 240 10.83 6.39 -9.41
CA ILE A 240 9.90 7.19 -8.60
C ILE A 240 10.01 8.63 -9.04
N ASP A 241 8.86 9.22 -9.32
CA ASP A 241 8.72 10.64 -9.52
C ASP A 241 7.85 11.23 -8.42
N ILE A 242 8.35 12.30 -7.82
CA ILE A 242 7.74 12.98 -6.70
C ILE A 242 7.54 14.43 -7.10
N GLU A 243 6.30 14.91 -7.00
CA GLU A 243 5.97 16.31 -7.16
C GLU A 243 5.63 16.90 -5.78
N ASN A 244 6.56 17.73 -5.29
CA ASN A 244 6.53 18.42 -4.00
C ASN A 244 6.64 19.95 -4.16
N SER A 245 6.11 20.47 -5.27
CA SER A 245 6.04 21.91 -5.55
C SER A 245 5.22 22.61 -4.46
N ASP A 246 4.08 22.04 -4.11
CA ASP A 246 3.34 22.27 -2.87
C ASP A 246 3.86 21.33 -1.78
N LEU A 247 4.23 21.89 -0.62
CA LEU A 247 4.73 21.11 0.51
C LEU A 247 3.62 20.45 1.33
N ALA A 248 2.40 20.99 1.29
CA ALA A 248 1.26 20.44 2.00
C ALA A 248 0.58 19.32 1.20
N HIS A 249 0.64 19.37 -0.13
CA HIS A 249 0.02 18.39 -1.00
C HIS A 249 1.08 17.68 -1.84
N TRP A 250 1.27 16.41 -1.54
CA TRP A 250 2.28 15.57 -2.14
C TRP A 250 1.70 14.65 -3.19
N THR A 251 2.41 14.48 -4.30
CA THR A 251 2.09 13.42 -5.26
C THR A 251 3.32 12.62 -5.62
N ALA A 252 3.15 11.31 -5.77
CA ALA A 252 4.20 10.40 -6.19
C ALA A 252 3.66 9.42 -7.24
N THR A 253 4.50 9.04 -8.20
CA THR A 253 4.20 8.04 -9.24
C THR A 253 5.35 7.06 -9.34
N ALA A 254 5.08 5.74 -9.27
CA ALA A 254 6.09 4.72 -9.53
C ALA A 254 5.85 4.09 -10.88
N MET A 255 6.95 3.90 -11.58
CA MET A 255 7.02 3.22 -12.86
C MET A 255 8.17 2.23 -12.84
N TYR A 256 8.04 1.15 -13.57
CA TYR A 256 9.09 0.17 -13.75
C TYR A 256 9.55 0.14 -15.21
N GLU A 257 10.85 0.18 -15.42
CA GLU A 257 11.52 -0.09 -16.69
C GLU A 257 11.95 -1.55 -16.74
N VAL A 258 11.57 -2.27 -17.79
CA VAL A 258 12.13 -3.59 -18.11
C VAL A 258 13.34 -3.39 -19.00
N LEU A 259 14.47 -3.92 -18.56
CA LEU A 259 15.73 -3.85 -19.26
C LEU A 259 16.04 -5.18 -19.93
N LYS A 260 16.50 -5.10 -21.17
CA LYS A 260 17.08 -6.21 -21.91
C LYS A 260 18.60 -6.05 -21.91
N PRO A 261 19.35 -7.06 -21.44
CA PRO A 261 20.79 -7.01 -21.45
C PRO A 261 21.35 -6.76 -22.86
N GLY A 262 22.18 -5.73 -22.98
CA GLY A 262 22.88 -5.39 -24.21
C GLY A 262 24.39 -5.60 -24.10
N VAL A 263 25.11 -5.53 -25.22
CA VAL A 263 26.57 -5.79 -25.26
C VAL A 263 27.39 -4.64 -24.67
N MET A 264 26.84 -3.43 -24.66
CA MET A 264 27.51 -2.20 -24.16
C MET A 264 26.73 -1.52 -23.04
N SER A 265 25.40 -1.55 -23.13
CA SER A 265 24.46 -1.06 -22.12
C SER A 265 23.15 -1.82 -22.28
N ASP A 266 22.36 -1.89 -21.21
CA ASP A 266 21.02 -2.49 -21.27
C ASP A 266 20.04 -1.55 -22.00
N ASP A 267 19.15 -2.14 -22.79
CA ASP A 267 18.11 -1.42 -23.51
C ASP A 267 16.80 -1.47 -22.73
N ILE A 268 16.09 -0.34 -22.63
CA ILE A 268 14.72 -0.32 -22.09
C ILE A 268 13.79 -0.93 -23.15
N VAL A 269 13.11 -2.00 -22.79
CA VAL A 269 12.19 -2.74 -23.66
C VAL A 269 10.73 -2.65 -23.23
N GLY A 270 10.45 -2.01 -22.10
CA GLY A 270 9.10 -1.74 -21.65
C GLY A 270 9.08 -0.84 -20.42
N GLN A 271 7.99 -0.10 -20.28
CA GLN A 271 7.72 0.81 -19.17
C GLN A 271 6.30 0.58 -18.68
N TYR A 272 6.11 0.48 -17.37
CA TYR A 272 4.78 0.28 -16.81
C TYR A 272 4.63 0.99 -15.46
N VAL A 273 3.56 1.77 -15.34
CA VAL A 273 3.14 2.43 -14.10
C VAL A 273 2.54 1.39 -13.17
N SER A 274 2.99 1.37 -11.92
CA SER A 274 2.42 0.49 -10.88
C SER A 274 1.43 1.26 -10.03
N ASN A 275 1.84 2.40 -9.49
CA ASN A 275 1.02 3.13 -8.52
C ASN A 275 1.20 4.65 -8.62
N ARG A 276 0.19 5.35 -8.11
CA ARG A 276 0.21 6.78 -7.86
C ARG A 276 -0.33 7.05 -6.48
N LEU A 277 0.23 8.04 -5.80
CA LEU A 277 -0.12 8.43 -4.45
C LEU A 277 -0.32 9.93 -4.41
N PHE A 278 -1.38 10.36 -3.73
CA PHE A 278 -1.76 11.76 -3.52
C PHE A 278 -2.07 11.93 -2.03
N ILE A 279 -1.41 12.88 -1.37
CA ILE A 279 -1.49 13.05 0.08
C ILE A 279 -1.64 14.53 0.44
N ASP A 280 -2.59 14.84 1.32
CA ASP A 280 -2.59 16.03 2.16
C ASP A 280 -1.81 15.73 3.44
N VAL A 281 -0.55 16.15 3.46
CA VAL A 281 0.41 15.80 4.51
C VAL A 281 -0.01 16.35 5.87
N PRO A 282 -0.46 17.62 6.00
CA PRO A 282 -0.91 18.14 7.29
C PRO A 282 -2.09 17.35 7.88
N THR A 283 -3.03 16.95 7.04
CA THR A 283 -4.21 16.19 7.52
C THR A 283 -3.83 14.77 7.90
N GLU A 284 -3.00 14.08 7.10
CA GLU A 284 -2.55 12.74 7.46
C GLU A 284 -1.74 12.72 8.76
N GLN A 285 -0.87 13.71 8.98
CA GLN A 285 -0.12 13.84 10.23
C GLN A 285 -1.03 14.07 11.44
N LYS A 286 -2.11 14.87 11.29
CA LYS A 286 -3.11 15.04 12.36
C LYS A 286 -3.82 13.73 12.67
N VAL A 287 -4.16 12.94 11.66
CA VAL A 287 -4.74 11.60 11.87
C VAL A 287 -3.78 10.72 12.67
N ILE A 288 -2.52 10.64 12.24
CA ILE A 288 -1.48 9.86 12.93
C ILE A 288 -1.32 10.31 14.38
N GLN A 289 -1.29 11.61 14.65
CA GLN A 289 -1.17 12.13 16.01
C GLN A 289 -2.42 11.82 16.86
N SER A 290 -3.62 11.91 16.26
CA SER A 290 -4.88 11.70 16.97
C SER A 290 -5.05 10.27 17.49
N MET A 291 -4.53 9.27 16.78
CA MET A 291 -4.62 7.87 17.18
C MET A 291 -3.58 7.42 18.20
N GLN A 292 -2.45 8.13 18.33
CA GLN A 292 -1.31 7.68 19.14
C GLN A 292 -1.68 7.46 20.60
N ALA A 293 -2.43 8.38 21.23
CA ALA A 293 -2.76 8.29 22.64
C ALA A 293 -3.64 7.07 22.95
N GLU A 294 -4.68 6.84 22.14
CA GLU A 294 -5.57 5.69 22.37
C GLU A 294 -4.87 4.35 22.07
N LEU A 295 -4.07 4.31 21.00
CA LEU A 295 -3.31 3.11 20.66
C LEU A 295 -2.28 2.78 21.77
N GLN A 296 -1.60 3.80 22.31
CA GLN A 296 -0.68 3.64 23.43
C GLN A 296 -1.41 3.08 24.66
N LEU A 297 -2.58 3.62 25.03
CA LEU A 297 -3.37 3.10 26.16
C LEU A 297 -3.75 1.63 25.99
N ARG A 298 -4.11 1.20 24.76
CA ARG A 298 -4.43 -0.20 24.48
C ARG A 298 -3.22 -1.11 24.60
N ILE A 299 -2.07 -0.68 24.09
CA ILE A 299 -0.81 -1.44 24.20
C ILE A 299 -0.35 -1.51 25.67
N ASP A 300 -0.45 -0.42 26.43
CA ASP A 300 -0.07 -0.37 27.84
C ASP A 300 -0.94 -1.31 28.69
N GLU A 301 -2.23 -1.41 28.38
CA GLU A 301 -3.13 -2.38 29.03
C GLU A 301 -2.72 -3.82 28.74
N ILE A 302 -2.33 -4.14 27.50
CA ILE A 302 -1.81 -5.48 27.16
C ILE A 302 -0.49 -5.74 27.89
N LYS A 303 0.43 -4.77 27.93
CA LYS A 303 1.69 -4.88 28.68
C LYS A 303 1.47 -5.12 30.17
N ARG A 304 0.45 -4.49 30.76
CA ARG A 304 0.04 -4.72 32.14
C ARG A 304 -0.46 -6.15 32.35
N GLN A 305 -1.31 -6.65 31.45
CA GLN A 305 -1.79 -8.04 31.50
C GLN A 305 -0.65 -9.05 31.36
N ILE A 306 0.32 -8.80 30.47
CA ILE A 306 1.55 -9.59 30.36
C ILE A 306 2.29 -9.63 31.70
N ALA A 307 2.52 -8.46 32.32
CA ALA A 307 3.25 -8.38 33.59
C ALA A 307 2.53 -9.12 34.73
N GLU A 308 1.19 -9.05 34.77
CA GLU A 308 0.37 -9.80 35.72
C GLU A 308 0.48 -11.32 35.50
N ARG A 309 0.43 -11.79 34.24
CA ARG A 309 0.61 -13.21 33.89
C ARG A 309 1.99 -13.74 34.29
N VAL A 310 3.04 -12.98 34.03
CA VAL A 310 4.43 -13.35 34.38
C VAL A 310 4.58 -13.45 35.90
N ALA A 311 4.12 -12.44 36.65
CA ALA A 311 4.19 -12.44 38.11
C ALA A 311 3.36 -13.59 38.73
N GLU A 312 2.18 -13.89 38.19
CA GLU A 312 1.37 -15.03 38.66
C GLU A 312 2.09 -16.37 38.41
N HIS A 313 2.82 -16.51 37.30
CA HIS A 313 3.62 -17.70 37.04
C HIS A 313 4.79 -17.85 38.02
N GLU A 314 5.57 -16.79 38.22
CA GLU A 314 6.69 -16.77 39.17
C GLU A 314 6.22 -17.13 40.59
N THR A 315 5.12 -16.52 41.06
CA THR A 315 4.58 -16.85 42.39
C THR A 315 4.10 -18.30 42.52
N LYS A 316 3.58 -18.90 41.44
CA LYS A 316 3.21 -20.32 41.43
C LYS A 316 4.43 -21.23 41.43
N GLU A 317 5.45 -20.92 40.64
CA GLU A 317 6.71 -21.67 40.64
C GLU A 317 7.41 -21.60 42.00
N ASP A 318 7.46 -20.42 42.62
CA ASP A 318 7.97 -20.23 43.97
C ASP A 318 7.16 -21.04 44.99
N ALA A 319 5.83 -21.06 44.89
CA ALA A 319 4.99 -21.87 45.77
C ALA A 319 5.27 -23.38 45.61
N VAL A 320 5.45 -23.86 44.38
CA VAL A 320 5.81 -25.26 44.09
C VAL A 320 7.21 -25.58 44.63
N SER A 321 8.19 -24.71 44.38
CA SER A 321 9.57 -24.84 44.88
C SER A 321 9.59 -24.95 46.42
N ASN A 322 8.86 -24.06 47.10
CA ASN A 322 8.72 -24.04 48.56
C ASN A 322 8.10 -25.34 49.11
N ILE A 323 7.09 -25.90 48.45
CA ILE A 323 6.48 -27.19 48.85
C ILE A 323 7.46 -28.34 48.67
N LEU A 324 8.30 -28.31 47.63
CA LEU A 324 9.30 -29.33 47.33
C LEU A 324 10.59 -29.19 48.15
N GLY A 325 10.67 -28.21 49.06
CA GLY A 325 11.84 -27.97 49.91
C GLY A 325 12.99 -27.25 49.21
N GLY A 326 12.74 -26.68 48.02
CA GLY A 326 13.57 -25.61 47.47
C GLY A 326 13.42 -24.37 48.35
N LYS A 327 14.54 -23.75 48.73
CA LYS A 327 14.55 -22.56 49.57
C LYS A 327 14.07 -21.33 48.82
#